data_AF-A0A956A9T5-F1
#
_entry.id   AF-A0A956A9T5-F1
#
_cell.length_a   1.000
_cell.length_b   1.000
_cell.length_c   1.000
_cell.angle_alpha   90.00
_cell.angle_beta   90.00
_cell.angle_gamma   90.00
#
_symmetry.space_group_name_H-M   'P 1'
#
loop_
_entity.id
_entity.type
_entity.pdbx_description
1 polymer ?
#
loop_
_entity_poly.entity_id
_entity_poly.type
_entity_poly.pdbx_seq_one_letter_code
_entity_poly.pdbx_strand_id
1 'polypeptide(L)'
;MFRTSIQILIVSVVLLSPGWARASTVNRLTQIRVNEQKSATVITVSGSTQPSFTVFKLINPIRIFVDVANADVRSIADSITVENGVIGQVGALSVRNGTTRIGRIVVTLNRSNFYQVKAVGTEIQIVIEANGRKSRQPTMKLETQRLKLQMLSREILRERELLEKLRGARAKEEQLKSQAETARRREEELRQKLESERKRAEQLRLLAERAKNTVLLAKTKVEKELHNQRQLKRETELARKKEEQRLALLASLVQKKREQQLSLQKAADAQRQRIEALKTQKHQLEAMKKAAIALRLAEEQRKKLAKTSAEIEERKRQAARTARLIEEKVKLSLLQTRKQMEAKIALLRMANRLELERQKALREKRQREELRQKFLIDAVARYKKMAAELQVARTAPSAPRASSALPTRRTLVPSKSPTATP
;
A
#
# COMPACT_ATOMS: atom_id res chain seq x y z
N MET A 1 -185.69 -83.53 -9.75
CA MET A 1 -186.87 -83.96 -8.95
C MET A 1 -186.38 -84.81 -7.79
N PHE A 2 -187.20 -84.93 -6.74
CA PHE A 2 -186.86 -85.42 -5.39
C PHE A 2 -185.91 -84.52 -4.59
N ARG A 3 -186.11 -84.23 -3.30
CA ARG A 3 -187.29 -84.01 -2.42
C ARG A 3 -186.76 -84.17 -0.99
N THR A 4 -187.07 -83.22 -0.12
CA THR A 4 -187.25 -83.39 1.35
C THR A 4 -186.02 -83.87 2.17
N SER A 5 -185.89 -83.61 3.47
CA SER A 5 -186.89 -83.27 4.48
C SER A 5 -186.41 -82.22 5.49
N ILE A 6 -187.37 -81.48 6.03
CA ILE A 6 -187.24 -80.70 7.27
C ILE A 6 -187.30 -81.65 8.45
N GLN A 7 -186.46 -81.45 9.47
CA GLN A 7 -186.85 -81.74 10.85
C GLN A 7 -186.32 -80.67 11.80
N ILE A 8 -187.24 -79.97 12.44
CA ILE A 8 -186.98 -79.13 13.60
C ILE A 8 -186.98 -80.05 14.82
N LEU A 9 -185.93 -80.01 15.63
CA LEU A 9 -186.03 -80.44 17.02
C LEU A 9 -185.28 -79.44 17.91
N ILE A 10 -186.06 -78.69 18.70
CA ILE A 10 -185.56 -77.86 19.78
C ILE A 10 -185.44 -78.75 21.02
N VAL A 11 -184.23 -78.95 21.52
CA VAL A 11 -184.01 -79.45 22.89
C VAL A 11 -182.95 -78.58 23.56
N SER A 12 -183.42 -77.71 24.44
CA SER A 12 -182.55 -76.94 25.35
C SER A 12 -182.03 -77.86 26.45
N VAL A 13 -180.73 -78.16 26.44
CA VAL A 13 -180.02 -78.60 27.64
C VAL A 13 -178.87 -77.63 27.91
N VAL A 14 -179.10 -76.78 28.90
CA VAL A 14 -178.13 -75.82 29.41
C VAL A 14 -177.11 -76.57 30.28
N LEU A 15 -175.94 -76.88 29.70
CA LEU A 15 -174.78 -77.33 30.46
C LEU A 15 -173.82 -76.15 30.64
N LEU A 16 -173.91 -75.50 31.81
CA LEU A 16 -172.90 -74.57 32.30
C LEU A 16 -171.58 -75.33 32.49
N SER A 17 -170.77 -75.40 31.42
CA SER A 17 -169.35 -75.69 31.56
C SER A 17 -168.69 -74.42 32.10
N PRO A 18 -168.07 -74.44 33.30
CA PRO A 18 -167.30 -73.30 33.76
C PRO A 18 -166.13 -73.12 32.78
N GLY A 19 -166.23 -72.11 31.92
CA GLY A 19 -165.20 -71.77 30.96
C GLY A 19 -163.96 -71.35 31.72
N TRP A 20 -163.05 -72.29 31.95
CA TRP A 20 -161.78 -72.01 32.61
C TRP A 20 -161.10 -70.89 31.84
N ALA A 21 -160.96 -69.74 32.49
CA ALA A 21 -160.14 -68.65 32.00
C ALA A 21 -158.71 -69.18 31.90
N ARG A 22 -158.34 -69.70 30.72
CA ARG A 22 -156.98 -70.09 30.39
C ARG A 22 -156.16 -68.82 30.50
N ALA A 23 -155.49 -68.65 31.64
CA ALA A 23 -154.50 -67.60 31.86
C ALA A 23 -153.58 -67.61 30.63
N SER A 24 -153.51 -66.49 29.92
CA SER A 24 -152.83 -66.43 28.63
C SER A 24 -151.35 -66.72 28.83
N THR A 25 -150.95 -67.94 28.52
CA THR A 25 -149.58 -68.41 28.67
C THR A 25 -148.69 -67.62 27.71
N VAL A 26 -147.96 -66.66 28.27
CA VAL A 26 -147.09 -65.74 27.53
C VAL A 26 -146.12 -66.55 26.68
N ASN A 27 -146.14 -66.32 25.36
CA ASN A 27 -145.30 -67.04 24.42
C ASN A 27 -143.87 -66.48 24.49
N ARG A 28 -142.97 -67.19 25.17
CA ARG A 28 -141.57 -66.76 25.27
C ARG A 28 -140.85 -67.12 23.97
N LEU A 29 -140.46 -66.10 23.20
CA LEU A 29 -139.65 -66.27 22.02
C LEU A 29 -138.18 -66.34 22.46
N THR A 30 -137.52 -67.44 22.13
CA THR A 30 -136.25 -67.87 22.76
C THR A 30 -135.03 -67.71 21.84
N GLN A 31 -135.20 -67.93 20.53
CA GLN A 31 -134.08 -67.93 19.59
C GLN A 31 -134.54 -67.44 18.22
N ILE A 32 -133.67 -66.66 17.56
CA ILE A 32 -133.71 -66.42 16.11
C ILE A 32 -132.56 -67.19 15.48
N ARG A 33 -132.83 -68.00 14.46
CA ARG A 33 -131.84 -68.72 13.65
C ARG A 33 -131.96 -68.27 12.20
N VAL A 34 -130.85 -67.91 11.57
CA VAL A 34 -130.79 -67.56 10.15
C VAL A 34 -130.03 -68.66 9.40
N ASN A 35 -130.69 -69.31 8.44
CA ASN A 35 -130.10 -70.36 7.61
C ASN A 35 -130.10 -69.92 6.14
N GLU A 36 -128.92 -69.75 5.56
CA GLU A 36 -128.73 -69.34 4.17
C GLU A 36 -128.67 -70.55 3.23
N GLN A 37 -129.81 -70.92 2.65
CA GLN A 37 -129.90 -71.98 1.65
C GLN A 37 -129.73 -71.41 0.23
N LYS A 38 -129.38 -72.24 -0.76
CA LYS A 38 -129.07 -71.77 -2.13
C LYS A 38 -130.18 -70.92 -2.77
N SER A 39 -131.45 -71.29 -2.56
CA SER A 39 -132.63 -70.64 -3.16
C SER A 39 -133.32 -69.61 -2.25
N ALA A 40 -133.17 -69.70 -0.93
CA ALA A 40 -133.84 -68.82 0.03
C ALA A 40 -133.04 -68.66 1.33
N THR A 41 -133.30 -67.59 2.08
CA THR A 41 -132.89 -67.45 3.47
C THR A 41 -134.06 -67.84 4.35
N VAL A 42 -133.87 -68.79 5.25
CA VAL A 42 -134.89 -69.21 6.21
C VAL A 42 -134.52 -68.62 7.56
N ILE A 43 -135.36 -67.71 8.06
CA ILE A 43 -135.28 -67.17 9.41
C ILE A 43 -136.30 -67.93 10.25
N THR A 44 -135.83 -68.62 11.27
CA THR A 44 -136.68 -69.40 12.19
C THR A 44 -136.68 -68.73 13.55
N VAL A 45 -137.86 -68.45 14.10
CA VAL A 45 -138.05 -67.88 15.44
C VAL A 45 -138.78 -68.90 16.32
N SER A 46 -138.11 -69.40 17.36
CA SER A 46 -138.63 -70.47 18.21
C SER A 46 -139.37 -69.90 19.43
N GLY A 47 -140.61 -70.32 19.66
CA GLY A 47 -141.45 -69.93 20.79
C GLY A 47 -141.77 -71.07 21.76
N SER A 48 -142.33 -70.72 22.93
CA SER A 48 -142.77 -71.69 23.95
C SER A 48 -144.19 -72.22 23.72
N THR A 49 -145.00 -71.53 22.91
CA THR A 49 -146.36 -71.95 22.52
C THR A 49 -146.58 -71.69 21.02
N GLN A 50 -147.63 -72.29 20.43
CA GLN A 50 -147.97 -72.08 19.03
C GLN A 50 -148.26 -70.58 18.78
N PRO A 51 -147.52 -69.91 17.87
CA PRO A 51 -147.61 -68.47 17.70
C PRO A 51 -148.83 -68.08 16.87
N SER A 52 -149.65 -67.17 17.41
CA SER A 52 -150.60 -66.38 16.61
C SER A 52 -149.94 -65.07 16.23
N PHE A 53 -149.86 -64.77 14.93
CA PHE A 53 -149.12 -63.60 14.43
C PHE A 53 -149.82 -62.90 13.27
N THR A 54 -149.50 -61.62 13.08
CA THR A 54 -149.82 -60.84 11.87
C THR A 54 -148.52 -60.38 11.20
N VAL A 55 -148.57 -60.12 9.89
CA VAL A 55 -147.38 -59.74 9.10
C VAL A 55 -147.67 -58.47 8.33
N PHE A 56 -146.74 -57.52 8.36
CA PHE A 56 -146.80 -56.31 7.53
C PHE A 56 -145.43 -55.97 6.93
N LYS A 57 -145.45 -55.34 5.75
CA LYS A 57 -144.25 -54.87 5.05
C LYS A 57 -144.28 -53.35 4.97
N LEU A 58 -143.21 -52.71 5.46
CA LEU A 58 -142.91 -51.32 5.16
C LEU A 58 -141.94 -51.23 3.97
N ILE A 59 -142.06 -50.13 3.23
CA ILE A 59 -141.20 -49.76 2.10
C ILE A 59 -140.52 -48.45 2.51
N ASN A 60 -139.23 -48.29 2.16
CA ASN A 60 -138.39 -47.12 2.47
C ASN A 60 -138.21 -46.83 3.99
N PRO A 61 -137.34 -47.56 4.71
CA PRO A 61 -136.56 -48.72 4.28
C PRO A 61 -137.42 -49.99 4.20
N ILE A 62 -137.00 -50.96 3.38
CA ILE A 62 -137.76 -52.20 3.21
C ILE A 62 -137.62 -53.05 4.48
N ARG A 63 -138.73 -53.24 5.20
CA ARG A 63 -138.77 -54.01 6.45
C ARG A 63 -139.99 -54.91 6.48
N ILE A 64 -139.81 -56.18 6.80
CA ILE A 64 -140.89 -57.09 7.16
C ILE A 64 -141.00 -57.09 8.68
N PHE A 65 -142.21 -56.98 9.18
CA PHE A 65 -142.54 -57.08 10.59
C PHE A 65 -143.49 -58.25 10.81
N VAL A 66 -143.22 -59.04 11.84
CA VAL A 66 -144.10 -60.13 12.29
C VAL A 66 -144.45 -59.88 13.74
N ASP A 67 -145.71 -59.52 13.99
CA ASP A 67 -146.24 -59.19 15.31
C ASP A 67 -146.89 -60.43 15.92
N VAL A 68 -146.28 -60.94 16.98
CA VAL A 68 -146.71 -62.16 17.68
C VAL A 68 -147.50 -61.78 18.94
N ALA A 69 -148.75 -62.25 19.02
CA ALA A 69 -149.66 -61.94 20.11
C ALA A 69 -149.21 -62.60 21.44
N ASN A 70 -149.34 -61.87 22.54
CA ASN A 70 -148.95 -62.31 23.90
C ASN A 70 -147.50 -62.83 24.00
N ALA A 71 -146.58 -62.32 23.17
CA ALA A 71 -145.21 -62.79 23.12
C ALA A 71 -144.24 -61.97 23.99
N ASP A 72 -143.26 -62.64 24.59
CA ASP A 72 -142.12 -62.03 25.27
C ASP A 72 -140.83 -62.32 24.51
N VAL A 73 -140.15 -61.27 24.05
CA VAL A 73 -138.93 -61.36 23.23
C VAL A 73 -137.64 -61.15 24.04
N ARG A 74 -137.73 -60.94 25.35
CA ARG A 74 -136.57 -60.66 26.23
C ARG A 74 -135.46 -61.71 26.22
N SER A 75 -135.74 -62.93 25.74
CA SER A 75 -134.76 -64.01 25.64
C SER A 75 -134.02 -64.04 24.28
N ILE A 76 -134.48 -63.27 23.29
CA ILE A 76 -133.76 -63.10 22.02
C ILE A 76 -132.63 -62.10 22.23
N ALA A 77 -131.41 -62.52 21.90
CA ALA A 77 -130.20 -61.70 21.95
C ALA A 77 -130.21 -60.56 20.90
N ASP A 78 -129.14 -59.77 20.88
CA ASP A 78 -128.97 -58.65 19.95
C ASP A 78 -129.21 -59.01 18.48
N SER A 79 -129.57 -57.99 17.69
CA SER A 79 -129.89 -58.12 16.28
C SER A 79 -128.78 -58.81 15.47
N ILE A 80 -129.15 -59.80 14.66
CA ILE A 80 -128.25 -60.57 13.81
C ILE A 80 -128.06 -59.82 12.48
N THR A 81 -126.83 -59.38 12.20
CA THR A 81 -126.42 -58.86 10.90
C THR A 81 -126.13 -60.02 9.94
N VAL A 82 -126.75 -60.02 8.77
CA VAL A 82 -126.67 -61.14 7.80
C VAL A 82 -125.80 -60.78 6.57
N GLU A 83 -125.81 -59.52 6.14
CA GLU A 83 -124.95 -58.95 5.08
C GLU A 83 -124.87 -59.67 3.71
N ASN A 84 -125.69 -60.70 3.46
CA ASN A 84 -125.69 -61.49 2.22
C ASN A 84 -126.16 -60.75 0.94
N GLY A 85 -126.42 -59.44 1.05
CA GLY A 85 -126.89 -58.57 -0.03
C GLY A 85 -128.41 -58.52 -0.20
N VAL A 86 -129.17 -59.41 0.45
CA VAL A 86 -130.64 -59.42 0.43
C VAL A 86 -131.22 -59.03 1.78
N ILE A 87 -130.74 -59.63 2.87
CA ILE A 87 -131.11 -59.28 4.25
C ILE A 87 -129.97 -58.45 4.85
N GLY A 88 -130.32 -57.33 5.48
CA GLY A 88 -129.39 -56.53 6.27
C GLY A 88 -129.27 -57.10 7.68
N GLN A 89 -130.40 -57.07 8.40
CA GLN A 89 -130.44 -57.28 9.85
C GLN A 89 -131.76 -57.93 10.27
N VAL A 90 -131.71 -58.84 11.25
CA VAL A 90 -132.86 -59.50 11.87
C VAL A 90 -132.85 -59.23 13.37
N GLY A 91 -133.96 -58.82 13.97
CA GLY A 91 -134.05 -58.60 15.42
C GLY A 91 -135.47 -58.75 15.95
N ALA A 92 -135.64 -58.60 17.26
CA ALA A 92 -136.95 -58.61 17.91
C ALA A 92 -137.10 -57.41 18.86
N LEU A 93 -138.32 -56.90 18.97
CA LEU A 93 -138.69 -55.72 19.76
C LEU A 93 -139.96 -56.03 20.56
N SER A 94 -140.03 -55.63 21.82
CA SER A 94 -141.25 -55.76 22.62
C SER A 94 -142.09 -54.49 22.47
N VAL A 95 -143.31 -54.62 21.94
CA VAL A 95 -144.30 -53.55 21.87
C VAL A 95 -145.39 -53.83 22.93
N ARG A 96 -145.87 -52.78 23.62
CA ARG A 96 -147.02 -52.89 24.53
C ARG A 96 -148.19 -52.13 23.90
N ASN A 97 -149.35 -52.79 23.78
CA ASN A 97 -150.59 -52.17 23.34
C ASN A 97 -151.66 -52.39 24.43
N GLY A 98 -151.92 -51.33 25.22
CA GLY A 98 -152.71 -51.42 26.44
C GLY A 98 -152.13 -52.42 27.43
N THR A 99 -152.95 -53.39 27.85
CA THR A 99 -152.55 -54.50 28.74
C THR A 99 -151.82 -55.64 28.03
N THR A 100 -151.87 -55.70 26.69
CA THR A 100 -151.27 -56.79 25.91
C THR A 100 -149.81 -56.51 25.54
N ARG A 101 -148.96 -57.56 25.55
CA ARG A 101 -147.59 -57.52 25.03
C ARG A 101 -147.56 -58.19 23.65
N ILE A 102 -146.94 -57.51 22.69
CA ILE A 102 -146.75 -57.99 21.32
C ILE A 102 -145.24 -58.10 21.08
N GLY A 103 -144.79 -59.29 20.67
CA GLY A 103 -143.40 -59.52 20.26
C GLY A 103 -143.27 -59.25 18.77
N ARG A 104 -142.57 -58.17 18.40
CA ARG A 104 -142.40 -57.73 17.01
C ARG A 104 -141.05 -58.16 16.47
N ILE A 105 -141.03 -59.15 15.59
CA ILE A 105 -139.82 -59.55 14.84
C ILE A 105 -139.64 -58.56 13.68
N VAL A 106 -138.43 -58.04 13.49
CA VAL A 106 -138.09 -57.10 12.41
C VAL A 106 -137.04 -57.74 11.51
N VAL A 107 -137.34 -57.82 10.21
CA VAL A 107 -136.38 -58.23 9.18
C VAL A 107 -136.16 -57.04 8.24
N THR A 108 -134.99 -56.41 8.34
CA THR A 108 -134.58 -55.34 7.43
C THR A 108 -134.00 -55.96 6.16
N LEU A 109 -134.57 -55.60 5.00
CA LEU A 109 -134.12 -56.06 3.70
C LEU A 109 -133.34 -54.96 2.97
N ASN A 110 -132.26 -55.37 2.31
CA ASN A 110 -131.48 -54.51 1.42
C ASN A 110 -132.10 -54.43 0.01
N ARG A 111 -133.02 -55.34 -0.33
CA ARG A 111 -133.70 -55.46 -1.63
C ARG A 111 -135.16 -55.91 -1.45
N SER A 112 -136.03 -55.60 -2.41
CA SER A 112 -137.41 -56.09 -2.38
C SER A 112 -137.46 -57.51 -2.95
N ASN A 113 -137.55 -58.50 -2.07
CA ASN A 113 -137.67 -59.91 -2.43
C ASN A 113 -139.04 -60.46 -2.02
N PHE A 114 -139.47 -61.55 -2.67
CA PHE A 114 -140.63 -62.31 -2.22
C PHE A 114 -140.34 -62.97 -0.87
N TYR A 115 -141.37 -63.05 -0.03
CA TYR A 115 -141.30 -63.60 1.31
C TYR A 115 -142.57 -64.38 1.66
N GLN A 116 -142.41 -65.42 2.48
CA GLN A 116 -143.51 -66.22 3.03
C GLN A 116 -143.29 -66.39 4.53
N VAL A 117 -144.35 -66.27 5.32
CA VAL A 117 -144.32 -66.50 6.77
C VAL A 117 -145.32 -67.59 7.14
N LYS A 118 -144.91 -68.58 7.92
CA LYS A 118 -145.75 -69.69 8.38
C LYS A 118 -145.42 -70.09 9.82
N ALA A 119 -146.43 -70.52 10.57
CA ALA A 119 -146.22 -71.25 11.83
C ALA A 119 -145.89 -72.73 11.52
N VAL A 120 -144.93 -73.29 12.25
CA VAL A 120 -144.59 -74.71 12.22
C VAL A 120 -144.40 -75.16 13.67
N GLY A 121 -145.43 -75.79 14.25
CA GLY A 121 -145.46 -76.11 15.68
C GLY A 121 -145.40 -74.84 16.54
N THR A 122 -144.37 -74.70 17.38
CA THR A 122 -144.10 -73.49 18.18
C THR A 122 -143.14 -72.50 17.50
N GLU A 123 -142.72 -72.76 16.26
CA GLU A 123 -141.81 -71.88 15.51
C GLU A 123 -142.54 -71.02 14.47
N ILE A 124 -142.01 -69.83 14.20
CA ILE A 124 -142.34 -69.01 13.02
C ILE A 124 -141.20 -69.15 12.02
N GLN A 125 -141.50 -69.55 10.79
CA GLN A 125 -140.54 -69.58 9.69
C GLN A 125 -140.85 -68.45 8.70
N ILE A 126 -139.91 -67.54 8.54
CA ILE A 126 -139.90 -66.45 7.55
C ILE A 126 -138.91 -66.85 6.46
N VAL A 127 -139.42 -67.19 5.28
CA VAL A 127 -138.62 -67.60 4.11
C VAL A 127 -138.55 -66.43 3.13
N ILE A 128 -137.35 -66.04 2.70
CA ILE A 128 -137.10 -64.92 1.78
C ILE A 128 -136.24 -65.41 0.62
N GLU A 129 -136.64 -65.17 -0.63
CA GLU A 129 -135.90 -65.64 -1.80
C GLU A 129 -134.47 -65.08 -1.89
N ALA A 130 -133.54 -65.90 -2.39
CA ALA A 130 -132.12 -65.54 -2.57
C ALA A 130 -131.83 -64.64 -3.79
N ASN A 131 -132.86 -64.23 -4.54
CA ASN A 131 -132.74 -63.42 -5.74
C ASN A 131 -131.92 -62.13 -5.47
N GLY A 132 -130.74 -62.04 -6.08
CA GLY A 132 -129.84 -60.89 -5.95
C GLY A 132 -128.84 -60.91 -4.77
N ARG A 133 -128.60 -62.06 -4.12
CA ARG A 133 -127.44 -62.19 -3.20
C ARG A 133 -126.10 -61.97 -3.90
N LYS A 134 -125.12 -61.43 -3.16
CA LYS A 134 -123.73 -61.33 -3.65
C LYS A 134 -123.04 -62.68 -3.51
N SER A 135 -122.60 -63.29 -4.60
CA SER A 135 -121.86 -64.56 -4.55
C SER A 135 -120.46 -64.36 -3.94
N ARG A 136 -120.20 -65.04 -2.82
CA ARG A 136 -118.92 -64.95 -2.09
C ARG A 136 -117.88 -65.89 -2.72
N GLN A 137 -117.35 -65.53 -3.89
CA GLN A 137 -116.26 -66.29 -4.54
C GLN A 137 -114.89 -66.03 -3.88
N PRO A 138 -114.07 -67.07 -3.61
CA PRO A 138 -112.74 -66.92 -3.04
C PRO A 138 -111.57 -66.96 -4.07
N THR A 139 -110.42 -66.42 -3.65
CA THR A 139 -109.04 -66.83 -4.03
C THR A 139 -108.54 -66.78 -5.49
N MET A 140 -108.48 -65.58 -6.10
CA MET A 140 -107.59 -65.31 -7.28
C MET A 140 -106.72 -64.02 -7.16
N LYS A 141 -106.96 -63.15 -6.16
CA LYS A 141 -106.25 -61.85 -6.04
C LYS A 141 -104.92 -61.88 -5.28
N LEU A 142 -104.58 -63.00 -4.64
CA LEU A 142 -103.45 -63.07 -3.68
C LEU A 142 -102.10 -63.40 -4.35
N GLU A 143 -102.10 -64.21 -5.41
CA GLU A 143 -100.88 -64.57 -6.14
C GLU A 143 -100.35 -63.41 -6.99
N THR A 144 -101.24 -62.68 -7.66
CA THR A 144 -100.89 -61.48 -8.44
C THR A 144 -100.30 -60.36 -7.55
N GLN A 145 -100.68 -60.29 -6.27
CA GLN A 145 -100.04 -59.39 -5.30
C GLN A 145 -98.63 -59.87 -4.91
N ARG A 146 -98.42 -61.17 -4.67
CA ARG A 146 -97.09 -61.75 -4.37
C ARG A 146 -96.09 -61.51 -5.51
N LEU A 147 -96.53 -61.69 -6.76
CA LEU A 147 -95.67 -61.52 -7.93
C LEU A 147 -95.27 -60.05 -8.13
N LYS A 148 -96.19 -59.10 -7.90
CA LYS A 148 -95.86 -57.66 -7.87
C LYS A 148 -94.86 -57.31 -6.76
N LEU A 149 -95.02 -57.85 -5.55
CA LEU A 149 -94.07 -57.65 -4.45
C LEU A 149 -92.66 -58.19 -4.76
N GLN A 150 -92.55 -59.32 -5.47
CA GLN A 150 -91.26 -59.85 -5.92
C GLN A 150 -90.56 -58.98 -6.98
N MET A 151 -91.31 -58.33 -7.89
CA MET A 151 -90.69 -57.40 -8.84
C MET A 151 -90.22 -56.11 -8.14
N LEU A 152 -91.07 -55.53 -7.29
CA LEU A 152 -90.79 -54.28 -6.59
C LEU A 152 -89.58 -54.40 -5.63
N SER A 153 -89.40 -55.57 -5.00
CA SER A 153 -88.20 -55.87 -4.19
C SER A 153 -86.92 -56.07 -5.02
N ARG A 154 -87.01 -56.50 -6.29
CA ARG A 154 -85.85 -56.52 -7.21
C ARG A 154 -85.47 -55.11 -7.69
N GLU A 155 -86.44 -54.22 -7.89
CA GLU A 155 -86.20 -52.81 -8.24
C GLU A 155 -85.52 -52.06 -7.10
N ILE A 156 -86.16 -52.00 -5.92
CA ILE A 156 -85.56 -52.33 -4.62
C ILE A 156 -84.02 -52.36 -4.54
N LEU A 157 -83.53 -53.59 -4.75
CA LEU A 157 -82.12 -53.97 -4.66
C LEU A 157 -81.26 -53.29 -5.74
N ARG A 158 -81.74 -53.17 -6.97
CA ARG A 158 -81.01 -52.50 -8.07
C ARG A 158 -80.80 -51.02 -7.78
N GLU A 159 -81.81 -50.33 -7.28
CA GLU A 159 -81.72 -48.92 -6.91
C GLU A 159 -80.74 -48.71 -5.75
N ARG A 160 -80.77 -49.57 -4.73
CA ARG A 160 -79.77 -49.57 -3.65
C ARG A 160 -78.34 -49.81 -4.16
N GLU A 161 -78.15 -50.76 -5.09
CA GLU A 161 -76.83 -51.04 -5.68
C GLU A 161 -76.31 -49.84 -6.49
N LEU A 162 -77.18 -49.16 -7.25
CA LEU A 162 -76.84 -47.94 -7.97
C LEU A 162 -76.50 -46.78 -7.03
N LEU A 163 -77.26 -46.60 -5.93
CA LEU A 163 -76.98 -45.59 -4.91
C LEU A 163 -75.64 -45.84 -4.19
N GLU A 164 -75.30 -47.09 -3.88
CA GLU A 164 -73.98 -47.44 -3.32
C GLU A 164 -72.85 -47.21 -4.33
N LYS A 165 -73.03 -47.53 -5.62
CA LYS A 165 -72.06 -47.19 -6.67
C LYS A 165 -71.87 -45.67 -6.79
N LEU A 166 -72.95 -44.88 -6.72
CA LEU A 166 -72.88 -43.42 -6.74
C LEU A 166 -72.20 -42.84 -5.50
N ARG A 167 -72.45 -43.40 -4.30
CA ARG A 167 -71.75 -43.04 -3.06
C ARG A 167 -70.25 -43.33 -3.17
N GLY A 168 -69.89 -44.53 -3.63
CA GLY A 168 -68.49 -44.91 -3.86
C GLY A 168 -67.79 -44.06 -4.92
N ALA A 169 -68.50 -43.65 -5.97
CA ALA A 169 -67.97 -42.72 -6.98
C ALA A 169 -67.72 -41.32 -6.40
N ARG A 170 -68.68 -40.76 -5.65
CA ARG A 170 -68.53 -39.46 -4.98
C ARG A 170 -67.39 -39.45 -3.96
N ALA A 171 -67.27 -40.50 -3.15
CA ALA A 171 -66.18 -40.63 -2.17
C ALA A 171 -64.80 -40.68 -2.86
N LYS A 172 -64.69 -41.37 -4.01
CA LYS A 172 -63.46 -41.36 -4.83
C LYS A 172 -63.19 -39.98 -5.45
N GLU A 173 -64.21 -39.28 -5.92
CA GLU A 173 -64.07 -37.92 -6.48
C GLU A 173 -63.60 -36.93 -5.40
N GLU A 174 -64.13 -37.02 -4.18
CA GLU A 174 -63.74 -36.21 -3.03
C GLU A 174 -62.31 -36.53 -2.54
N GLN A 175 -61.93 -37.82 -2.55
CA GLN A 175 -60.55 -38.24 -2.29
C GLN A 175 -59.58 -37.71 -3.35
N LEU A 176 -59.95 -37.72 -4.64
CA LEU A 176 -59.13 -37.16 -5.72
C LEU A 176 -59.05 -35.63 -5.65
N LYS A 177 -60.13 -34.94 -5.26
CA LYS A 177 -60.12 -33.48 -5.03
C LYS A 177 -59.19 -33.08 -3.90
N SER A 178 -59.29 -33.74 -2.75
CA SER A 178 -58.37 -33.49 -1.60
C SER A 178 -56.91 -33.83 -1.92
N GLN A 179 -56.65 -34.90 -2.69
CA GLN A 179 -55.31 -35.19 -3.22
C GLN A 179 -54.82 -34.08 -4.18
N ALA A 180 -55.66 -33.60 -5.10
CA ALA A 180 -55.30 -32.52 -6.01
C ALA A 180 -55.04 -31.19 -5.27
N GLU A 181 -55.82 -30.87 -4.24
CA GLU A 181 -55.60 -29.69 -3.39
C GLU A 181 -54.29 -29.76 -2.60
N THR A 182 -53.99 -30.91 -1.98
CA THR A 182 -52.71 -31.10 -1.28
C THR A 182 -51.52 -31.07 -2.24
N ALA A 183 -51.67 -31.59 -3.47
CA ALA A 183 -50.65 -31.46 -4.51
C ALA A 183 -50.42 -29.99 -4.91
N ARG A 184 -51.49 -29.21 -5.13
CA ARG A 184 -51.39 -27.76 -5.43
C ARG A 184 -50.71 -26.98 -4.32
N ARG A 185 -51.08 -27.20 -3.06
CA ARG A 185 -50.42 -26.55 -1.90
C ARG A 185 -48.93 -26.88 -1.83
N ARG A 186 -48.55 -28.13 -2.06
CA ARG A 186 -47.12 -28.54 -2.12
C ARG A 186 -46.39 -27.87 -3.28
N GLU A 187 -47.02 -27.73 -4.44
CA GLU A 187 -46.43 -27.03 -5.59
C GLU A 187 -46.23 -25.53 -5.29
N GLU A 188 -47.23 -24.87 -4.69
CA GLU A 188 -47.14 -23.48 -4.25
C GLU A 188 -46.04 -23.27 -3.20
N GLU A 189 -45.93 -24.14 -2.19
CA GLU A 189 -44.82 -24.13 -1.22
C GLU A 189 -43.45 -24.28 -1.90
N LEU A 190 -43.33 -25.19 -2.88
CA LEU A 190 -42.08 -25.39 -3.63
C LEU A 190 -41.74 -24.18 -4.50
N ARG A 191 -42.73 -23.56 -5.14
CA ARG A 191 -42.57 -22.30 -5.89
C ARG A 191 -42.10 -21.16 -4.97
N GLN A 192 -42.71 -21.00 -3.79
CA GLN A 192 -42.29 -20.00 -2.79
C GLN A 192 -40.87 -20.26 -2.27
N LYS A 193 -40.52 -21.52 -1.98
CA LYS A 193 -39.15 -21.92 -1.58
C LYS A 193 -38.14 -21.57 -2.67
N LEU A 194 -38.41 -21.94 -3.93
CA LEU A 194 -37.56 -21.61 -5.07
C LEU A 194 -37.41 -20.10 -5.30
N GLU A 195 -38.48 -19.32 -5.12
CA GLU A 195 -38.42 -17.86 -5.22
C GLU A 195 -37.57 -17.25 -4.08
N SER A 196 -37.71 -17.77 -2.86
CA SER A 196 -36.90 -17.32 -1.71
C SER A 196 -35.41 -17.64 -1.89
N GLU A 197 -35.06 -18.80 -2.44
CA GLU A 197 -33.68 -19.19 -2.75
C GLU A 197 -33.12 -18.38 -3.92
N ARG A 198 -33.92 -18.05 -4.95
CA ARG A 198 -33.51 -17.11 -6.01
C ARG A 198 -33.20 -15.73 -5.43
N LYS A 199 -34.07 -15.18 -4.58
CA LYS A 199 -33.85 -13.89 -3.89
C LYS A 199 -32.58 -13.91 -3.01
N ARG A 200 -32.31 -15.01 -2.29
CA ARG A 200 -31.06 -15.22 -1.54
C ARG A 200 -29.83 -15.25 -2.45
N ALA A 201 -29.90 -15.99 -3.56
CA ALA A 201 -28.81 -16.07 -4.54
C ALA A 201 -28.52 -14.72 -5.23
N GLU A 202 -29.56 -13.92 -5.52
CA GLU A 202 -29.42 -12.55 -6.04
C GLU A 202 -28.79 -11.60 -5.02
N GLN A 203 -29.22 -11.66 -3.74
CA GLN A 203 -28.58 -10.90 -2.66
C GLN A 203 -27.11 -11.26 -2.49
N LEU A 204 -26.77 -12.56 -2.51
CA LEU A 204 -25.38 -13.02 -2.45
C LEU A 204 -24.55 -12.59 -3.67
N ARG A 205 -25.14 -12.60 -4.88
CA ARG A 205 -24.50 -12.05 -6.08
C ARG A 205 -24.21 -10.55 -5.93
N LEU A 206 -25.17 -9.76 -5.47
CA LEU A 206 -25.01 -8.32 -5.26
C LEU A 206 -23.94 -8.02 -4.19
N LEU A 207 -23.89 -8.80 -3.10
CA LEU A 207 -22.85 -8.69 -2.09
C LEU A 207 -21.46 -9.05 -2.65
N ALA A 208 -21.37 -10.12 -3.45
CA ALA A 208 -20.11 -10.51 -4.09
C ALA A 208 -19.64 -9.48 -5.13
N GLU A 209 -20.55 -8.84 -5.86
CA GLU A 209 -20.24 -7.74 -6.79
C GLU A 209 -19.75 -6.49 -6.04
N ARG A 210 -20.42 -6.11 -4.95
CA ARG A 210 -19.95 -5.03 -4.06
C ARG A 210 -18.55 -5.33 -3.52
N ALA A 211 -18.29 -6.56 -3.09
CA ALA A 211 -16.98 -6.99 -2.61
C ALA A 211 -15.90 -6.96 -3.71
N LYS A 212 -16.22 -7.34 -4.95
CA LYS A 212 -15.31 -7.18 -6.10
C LYS A 212 -14.98 -5.71 -6.36
N ASN A 213 -16.00 -4.84 -6.30
CA ASN A 213 -15.82 -3.41 -6.52
C ASN A 213 -15.00 -2.74 -5.41
N THR A 214 -15.17 -3.12 -4.13
CA THR A 214 -14.33 -2.61 -3.05
C THR A 214 -12.88 -3.09 -3.16
N VAL A 215 -12.64 -4.35 -3.57
CA VAL A 215 -11.29 -4.88 -3.85
C VAL A 215 -10.63 -4.14 -5.02
N LEU A 216 -11.38 -3.83 -6.09
CA LEU A 216 -10.86 -3.07 -7.24
C LEU A 216 -10.54 -1.62 -6.86
N LEU A 217 -11.38 -0.98 -6.05
CA LEU A 217 -11.10 0.36 -5.48
C LEU A 217 -9.89 0.34 -4.53
N ALA A 218 -9.71 -0.71 -3.72
CA ALA A 218 -8.53 -0.87 -2.89
C ALA A 218 -7.26 -1.05 -3.73
N LYS A 219 -7.30 -1.92 -4.75
CA LYS A 219 -6.18 -2.15 -5.68
C LYS A 219 -5.75 -0.85 -6.38
N THR A 220 -6.70 -0.09 -6.92
CA THR A 220 -6.39 1.19 -7.60
C THR A 220 -5.87 2.27 -6.65
N LYS A 221 -6.24 2.26 -5.36
CA LYS A 221 -5.60 3.11 -4.33
C LYS A 221 -4.14 2.70 -4.08
N VAL A 222 -3.87 1.41 -3.87
CA VAL A 222 -2.51 0.90 -3.66
C VAL A 222 -1.62 1.16 -4.87
N GLU A 223 -2.13 1.03 -6.10
CA GLU A 223 -1.40 1.36 -7.32
C GLU A 223 -1.04 2.85 -7.41
N LYS A 224 -1.96 3.75 -7.01
CA LYS A 224 -1.69 5.20 -6.91
C LYS A 224 -0.66 5.53 -5.83
N GLU A 225 -0.77 4.95 -4.65
CA GLU A 225 0.20 5.12 -3.56
C GLU A 225 1.60 4.63 -3.95
N LEU A 226 1.68 3.46 -4.60
CA LEU A 226 2.93 2.93 -5.15
C LEU A 226 3.51 3.83 -6.25
N HIS A 227 2.67 4.43 -7.11
CA HIS A 227 3.12 5.39 -8.11
C HIS A 227 3.69 6.66 -7.45
N ASN A 228 2.99 7.23 -6.48
CA ASN A 228 3.44 8.39 -5.71
C ASN A 228 4.75 8.10 -4.97
N GLN A 229 4.87 6.92 -4.34
CA GLN A 229 6.12 6.50 -3.68
C GLN A 229 7.28 6.35 -4.68
N ARG A 230 7.02 5.88 -5.91
CA ARG A 230 8.03 5.82 -6.98
C ARG A 230 8.41 7.21 -7.49
N GLN A 231 7.47 8.16 -7.57
CA GLN A 231 7.78 9.55 -7.91
C GLN A 231 8.67 10.18 -6.82
N LEU A 232 8.28 10.09 -5.55
CA LEU A 232 9.06 10.61 -4.42
C LEU A 232 10.48 10.00 -4.35
N LYS A 233 10.64 8.70 -4.64
CA LYS A 233 11.96 8.06 -4.77
C LYS A 233 12.80 8.66 -5.91
N ARG A 234 12.20 8.90 -7.09
CA ARG A 234 12.90 9.56 -8.21
C ARG A 234 13.28 11.01 -7.87
N GLU A 235 12.40 11.75 -7.22
CA GLU A 235 12.69 13.13 -6.79
C GLU A 235 13.81 13.20 -5.75
N THR A 236 13.81 12.30 -4.76
CA THR A 236 14.88 12.21 -3.76
C THR A 236 16.21 11.72 -4.35
N GLU A 237 16.20 10.81 -5.32
CA GLU A 237 17.41 10.44 -6.09
C GLU A 237 17.93 11.60 -6.95
N LEU A 238 17.05 12.37 -7.60
CA LEU A 238 17.42 13.57 -8.35
C LEU A 238 17.95 14.68 -7.44
N ALA A 239 17.38 14.83 -6.23
CA ALA A 239 17.88 15.77 -5.22
C ALA A 239 19.29 15.37 -4.76
N ARG A 240 19.51 14.10 -4.40
CA ARG A 240 20.84 13.57 -4.04
C ARG A 240 21.87 13.79 -5.15
N LYS A 241 21.54 13.48 -6.41
CA LYS A 241 22.43 13.75 -7.55
C LYS A 241 22.76 15.23 -7.72
N LYS A 242 21.80 16.14 -7.47
CA LYS A 242 22.05 17.60 -7.48
C LYS A 242 22.94 18.04 -6.30
N GLU A 243 22.80 17.43 -5.13
CA GLU A 243 23.67 17.68 -3.98
C GLU A 243 25.10 17.15 -4.22
N GLU A 244 25.25 15.94 -4.73
CA GLU A 244 26.53 15.37 -5.15
C GLU A 244 27.23 16.26 -6.19
N GLN A 245 26.50 16.74 -7.21
CA GLN A 245 27.02 17.70 -8.20
C GLN A 245 27.45 19.03 -7.55
N ARG A 246 26.67 19.56 -6.59
CA ARG A 246 27.04 20.77 -5.84
C ARG A 246 28.29 20.55 -4.99
N LEU A 247 28.40 19.42 -4.30
CA LEU A 247 29.58 19.07 -3.48
C LEU A 247 30.82 18.87 -4.35
N ALA A 248 30.71 18.20 -5.50
CA ALA A 248 31.79 18.04 -6.46
C ALA A 248 32.24 19.40 -7.04
N LEU A 249 31.30 20.29 -7.37
CA LEU A 249 31.60 21.65 -7.82
C LEU A 249 32.30 22.45 -6.73
N LEU A 250 31.83 22.41 -5.49
CA LEU A 250 32.48 23.05 -4.34
C LEU A 250 33.89 22.50 -4.10
N ALA A 251 34.09 21.18 -4.15
CA ALA A 251 35.41 20.56 -4.03
C ALA A 251 36.36 21.06 -5.13
N SER A 252 35.88 21.16 -6.38
CA SER A 252 36.69 21.69 -7.50
C SER A 252 37.05 23.17 -7.31
N LEU A 253 36.18 23.98 -6.71
CA LEU A 253 36.45 25.38 -6.38
C LEU A 253 37.46 25.52 -5.24
N VAL A 254 37.38 24.66 -4.21
CA VAL A 254 38.35 24.60 -3.12
C VAL A 254 39.73 24.18 -3.65
N GLN A 255 39.79 23.18 -4.53
CA GLN A 255 41.04 22.77 -5.18
C GLN A 255 41.65 23.91 -6.01
N LYS A 256 40.86 24.56 -6.88
CA LYS A 256 41.32 25.73 -7.66
C LYS A 256 41.82 26.87 -6.77
N LYS A 257 41.13 27.18 -5.66
CA LYS A 257 41.60 28.17 -4.68
C LYS A 257 42.91 27.75 -4.01
N ARG A 258 43.10 26.47 -3.69
CA ARG A 258 44.35 25.94 -3.13
C ARG A 258 45.50 26.03 -4.14
N GLU A 259 45.25 25.70 -5.40
CA GLU A 259 46.21 25.86 -6.50
C GLU A 259 46.60 27.33 -6.72
N GLN A 260 45.63 28.25 -6.69
CA GLN A 260 45.88 29.69 -6.72
C GLN A 260 46.68 30.19 -5.50
N GLN A 261 46.38 29.71 -4.29
CA GLN A 261 47.16 30.04 -3.10
C GLN A 261 48.59 29.51 -3.18
N LEU A 262 48.79 28.29 -3.69
CA LEU A 262 50.12 27.71 -3.89
C LEU A 262 50.91 28.44 -4.99
N SER A 263 50.27 28.90 -6.07
CA SER A 263 50.95 29.70 -7.09
C SER A 263 51.29 31.10 -6.60
N LEU A 264 50.42 31.74 -5.81
CA LEU A 264 50.70 33.01 -5.13
C LEU A 264 51.84 32.88 -4.10
N GLN A 265 51.87 31.80 -3.31
CA GLN A 265 52.98 31.51 -2.38
C GLN A 265 54.30 31.34 -3.14
N LYS A 266 54.33 30.49 -4.19
CA LYS A 266 55.52 30.32 -5.04
C LYS A 266 55.98 31.64 -5.67
N ALA A 267 55.05 32.50 -6.11
CA ALA A 267 55.38 33.81 -6.65
C ALA A 267 55.96 34.75 -5.58
N ALA A 268 55.41 34.75 -4.36
CA ALA A 268 55.92 35.53 -3.24
C ALA A 268 57.31 35.05 -2.79
N ASP A 269 57.55 33.75 -2.74
CA ASP A 269 58.87 33.19 -2.40
C ASP A 269 59.90 33.44 -3.51
N ALA A 270 59.51 33.35 -4.78
CA ALA A 270 60.37 33.78 -5.90
C ALA A 270 60.70 35.28 -5.84
N GLN A 271 59.76 36.14 -5.43
CA GLN A 271 60.03 37.56 -5.17
C GLN A 271 60.98 37.76 -3.99
N ARG A 272 60.83 37.01 -2.89
CA ARG A 272 61.76 37.04 -1.74
C ARG A 272 63.17 36.64 -2.17
N GLN A 273 63.32 35.52 -2.88
CA GLN A 273 64.60 35.08 -3.44
C GLN A 273 65.21 36.14 -4.36
N ARG A 274 64.40 36.80 -5.20
CA ARG A 274 64.88 37.91 -6.05
C ARG A 274 65.33 39.12 -5.22
N ILE A 275 64.63 39.46 -4.14
CA ILE A 275 65.04 40.53 -3.21
C ILE A 275 66.35 40.17 -2.51
N GLU A 276 66.55 38.92 -2.09
CA GLU A 276 67.79 38.45 -1.48
C GLU A 276 68.96 38.40 -2.48
N ALA A 277 68.70 37.97 -3.73
CA ALA A 277 69.66 38.07 -4.83
C ALA A 277 70.06 39.54 -5.10
N LEU A 278 69.12 40.48 -5.08
CA LEU A 278 69.41 41.91 -5.23
C LEU A 278 70.17 42.48 -4.02
N LYS A 279 69.88 42.03 -2.79
CA LYS A 279 70.64 42.40 -1.58
C LYS A 279 72.09 41.88 -1.65
N THR A 280 72.28 40.63 -2.03
CA THR A 280 73.62 40.03 -2.16
C THR A 280 74.41 40.68 -3.30
N GLN A 281 73.79 40.96 -4.45
CA GLN A 281 74.40 41.78 -5.52
C GLN A 281 74.76 43.19 -5.03
N LYS A 282 73.89 43.86 -4.25
CA LYS A 282 74.19 45.18 -3.66
C LYS A 282 75.40 45.10 -2.73
N HIS A 283 75.48 44.09 -1.86
CA HIS A 283 76.62 43.90 -0.96
C HIS A 283 77.91 43.54 -1.71
N GLN A 284 77.84 42.72 -2.77
CA GLN A 284 78.97 42.48 -3.67
C GLN A 284 79.45 43.78 -4.33
N LEU A 285 78.53 44.60 -4.83
CA LEU A 285 78.84 45.88 -5.48
C LEU A 285 79.40 46.90 -4.48
N GLU A 286 78.91 46.92 -3.24
CA GLU A 286 79.49 47.69 -2.13
C GLU A 286 80.88 47.19 -1.74
N ALA A 287 81.10 45.86 -1.71
CA ALA A 287 82.41 45.27 -1.45
C ALA A 287 83.40 45.57 -2.59
N MET A 288 82.96 45.49 -3.86
CA MET A 288 83.77 45.91 -5.02
C MET A 288 84.09 47.40 -4.99
N LYS A 289 83.14 48.26 -4.58
CA LYS A 289 83.40 49.70 -4.35
C LYS A 289 84.44 49.92 -3.25
N LYS A 290 84.32 49.23 -2.11
CA LYS A 290 85.31 49.29 -1.02
C LYS A 290 86.68 48.77 -1.47
N ALA A 291 86.73 47.68 -2.22
CA ALA A 291 87.96 47.14 -2.79
C ALA A 291 88.59 48.09 -3.82
N ALA A 292 87.80 48.73 -4.69
CA ALA A 292 88.29 49.73 -5.65
C ALA A 292 88.81 51.00 -4.95
N ILE A 293 88.16 51.43 -3.86
CA ILE A 293 88.68 52.53 -3.01
C ILE A 293 89.97 52.10 -2.31
N ALA A 294 90.05 50.89 -1.76
CA ALA A 294 91.25 50.36 -1.14
C ALA A 294 92.41 50.21 -2.15
N LEU A 295 92.13 49.80 -3.39
CA LEU A 295 93.10 49.76 -4.48
C LEU A 295 93.58 51.16 -4.87
N ARG A 296 92.68 52.16 -4.97
CA ARG A 296 93.09 53.56 -5.20
C ARG A 296 93.94 54.10 -4.05
N LEU A 297 93.60 53.82 -2.79
CA LEU A 297 94.39 54.20 -1.63
C LEU A 297 95.75 53.48 -1.61
N ALA A 298 95.80 52.21 -2.00
CA ALA A 298 97.05 51.45 -2.14
C ALA A 298 97.90 51.96 -3.31
N GLU A 299 97.30 52.40 -4.42
CA GLU A 299 97.99 53.09 -5.50
C GLU A 299 98.49 54.47 -5.08
N GLU A 300 97.72 55.24 -4.32
CA GLU A 300 98.17 56.52 -3.76
C GLU A 300 99.30 56.31 -2.75
N GLN A 301 99.23 55.28 -1.91
CA GLN A 301 100.34 54.88 -1.03
C GLN A 301 101.55 54.45 -1.85
N ARG A 302 101.39 53.65 -2.91
CA ARG A 302 102.48 53.32 -3.85
C ARG A 302 103.05 54.56 -4.55
N LYS A 303 102.22 55.53 -4.94
CA LYS A 303 102.65 56.81 -5.54
C LYS A 303 103.35 57.70 -4.51
N LYS A 304 102.92 57.71 -3.24
CA LYS A 304 103.61 58.38 -2.13
C LYS A 304 104.94 57.72 -1.80
N LEU A 305 105.01 56.39 -1.76
CA LEU A 305 106.24 55.61 -1.58
C LEU A 305 107.20 55.72 -2.79
N ALA A 306 106.67 55.84 -4.01
CA ALA A 306 107.44 56.16 -5.21
C ALA A 306 108.00 57.59 -5.16
N LYS A 307 107.22 58.56 -4.67
CA LYS A 307 107.70 59.93 -4.43
C LYS A 307 108.76 59.99 -3.34
N THR A 308 108.56 59.34 -2.18
CA THR A 308 109.58 59.33 -1.11
C THR A 308 110.83 58.55 -1.50
N SER A 309 110.71 57.45 -2.26
CA SER A 309 111.90 56.77 -2.80
C SER A 309 112.60 57.57 -3.90
N ALA A 310 111.86 58.34 -4.73
CA ALA A 310 112.44 59.31 -5.66
C ALA A 310 113.13 60.48 -4.94
N GLU A 311 112.55 61.01 -3.86
CA GLU A 311 113.17 62.03 -3.00
C GLU A 311 114.41 61.49 -2.26
N ILE A 312 114.42 60.22 -1.87
CA ILE A 312 115.60 59.54 -1.30
C ILE A 312 116.68 59.35 -2.38
N GLU A 313 116.30 58.98 -3.62
CA GLU A 313 117.19 58.97 -4.79
C GLU A 313 117.75 60.37 -5.10
N GLU A 314 116.93 61.43 -5.07
CA GLU A 314 117.40 62.81 -5.27
C GLU A 314 118.32 63.27 -4.14
N ARG A 315 117.99 62.98 -2.87
CA ARG A 315 118.89 63.26 -1.75
C ARG A 315 120.21 62.48 -1.87
N LYS A 316 120.19 61.24 -2.35
CA LYS A 316 121.42 60.48 -2.67
C LYS A 316 122.20 61.11 -3.83
N ARG A 317 121.53 61.60 -4.88
CA ARG A 317 122.17 62.29 -6.01
C ARG A 317 122.72 63.66 -5.61
N GLN A 318 122.05 64.38 -4.72
CA GLN A 318 122.53 65.63 -4.13
C GLN A 318 123.72 65.39 -3.20
N ALA A 319 123.66 64.36 -2.33
CA ALA A 319 124.78 63.94 -1.49
C ALA A 319 125.99 63.45 -2.31
N ALA A 320 125.76 62.75 -3.44
CA ALA A 320 126.83 62.36 -4.36
C ALA A 320 127.45 63.56 -5.10
N ARG A 321 126.66 64.60 -5.40
CA ARG A 321 127.16 65.87 -5.97
C ARG A 321 127.97 66.67 -4.95
N THR A 322 127.53 66.77 -3.70
CA THR A 322 128.31 67.45 -2.65
C THR A 322 129.57 66.66 -2.27
N ALA A 323 129.51 65.33 -2.22
CA ALA A 323 130.69 64.48 -2.01
C ALA A 323 131.75 64.68 -3.11
N ARG A 324 131.35 64.72 -4.40
CA ARG A 324 132.27 65.02 -5.51
C ARG A 324 132.88 66.42 -5.42
N LEU A 325 132.10 67.44 -5.06
CA LEU A 325 132.60 68.81 -4.86
C LEU A 325 133.56 68.92 -3.65
N ILE A 326 133.40 68.08 -2.63
CA ILE A 326 134.34 67.98 -1.51
C ILE A 326 135.62 67.25 -1.94
N GLU A 327 135.53 66.12 -2.65
CA GLU A 327 136.69 65.43 -3.23
C GLU A 327 137.52 66.34 -4.15
N GLU A 328 136.86 67.14 -4.99
CA GLU A 328 137.51 68.05 -5.94
C GLU A 328 138.20 69.22 -5.22
N LYS A 329 137.56 69.77 -4.17
CA LYS A 329 138.20 70.77 -3.29
C LYS A 329 139.39 70.21 -2.50
N VAL A 330 139.31 68.96 -2.05
CA VAL A 330 140.43 68.27 -1.36
C VAL A 330 141.58 67.96 -2.32
N LYS A 331 141.29 67.57 -3.57
CA LYS A 331 142.32 67.40 -4.62
C LYS A 331 142.97 68.73 -5.01
N LEU A 332 142.22 69.82 -5.06
CA LEU A 332 142.76 71.17 -5.32
C LEU A 332 143.63 71.68 -4.16
N SER A 333 143.24 71.48 -2.89
CA SER A 333 144.07 71.89 -1.74
C SER A 333 145.34 71.05 -1.59
N LEU A 334 145.29 69.75 -1.92
CA LEU A 334 146.48 68.89 -2.00
C LEU A 334 147.43 69.30 -3.14
N LEU A 335 146.92 69.76 -4.28
CA LEU A 335 147.76 70.29 -5.37
C LEU A 335 148.39 71.64 -5.03
N GLN A 336 147.67 72.52 -4.31
CA GLN A 336 148.21 73.82 -3.86
C GLN A 336 149.29 73.65 -2.79
N THR A 337 149.07 72.80 -1.78
CA THR A 337 150.08 72.50 -0.74
C THR A 337 151.32 71.83 -1.33
N ARG A 338 151.16 70.91 -2.30
CA ARG A 338 152.29 70.31 -3.02
C ARG A 338 153.13 71.34 -3.79
N LYS A 339 152.50 72.25 -4.53
CA LYS A 339 153.21 73.35 -5.22
C LYS A 339 153.93 74.29 -4.24
N GLN A 340 153.33 74.60 -3.10
CA GLN A 340 153.97 75.43 -2.07
C GLN A 340 155.18 74.72 -1.43
N MET A 341 155.09 73.41 -1.19
CA MET A 341 156.22 72.61 -0.69
C MET A 341 157.35 72.52 -1.72
N GLU A 342 157.05 72.28 -3.00
CA GLU A 342 158.03 72.25 -4.08
C GLU A 342 158.74 73.61 -4.28
N ALA A 343 158.02 74.73 -4.17
CA ALA A 343 158.60 76.07 -4.18
C ALA A 343 159.52 76.33 -2.96
N LYS A 344 159.13 75.86 -1.77
CA LYS A 344 159.92 76.01 -0.53
C LYS A 344 161.21 75.16 -0.59
N ILE A 345 161.14 73.97 -1.17
CA ILE A 345 162.30 73.09 -1.42
C ILE A 345 163.23 73.69 -2.50
N ALA A 346 162.68 74.34 -3.53
CA ALA A 346 163.49 75.04 -4.54
C ALA A 346 164.27 76.22 -3.94
N LEU A 347 163.62 77.03 -3.08
CA LEU A 347 164.28 78.13 -2.35
C LEU A 347 165.39 77.63 -1.42
N LEU A 348 165.16 76.57 -0.65
CA LEU A 348 166.19 75.94 0.19
C LEU A 348 167.38 75.41 -0.62
N ARG A 349 167.12 74.83 -1.81
CA ARG A 349 168.19 74.39 -2.73
C ARG A 349 168.99 75.55 -3.32
N MET A 350 168.37 76.69 -3.58
CA MET A 350 169.08 77.92 -3.99
C MET A 350 169.92 78.52 -2.85
N ALA A 351 169.36 78.60 -1.63
CA ALA A 351 170.08 79.10 -0.45
C ALA A 351 171.34 78.27 -0.17
N ASN A 352 171.21 76.94 -0.14
CA ASN A 352 172.36 76.05 0.08
C ASN A 352 173.40 76.11 -1.05
N ARG A 353 173.00 76.41 -2.30
CA ARG A 353 173.95 76.65 -3.40
C ARG A 353 174.76 77.93 -3.17
N LEU A 354 174.10 79.01 -2.77
CA LEU A 354 174.74 80.29 -2.45
C LEU A 354 175.67 80.21 -1.24
N GLU A 355 175.31 79.44 -0.21
CA GLU A 355 176.21 79.18 0.92
C GLU A 355 177.42 78.31 0.53
N LEU A 356 177.21 77.28 -0.30
CA LEU A 356 178.31 76.46 -0.80
C LEU A 356 179.28 77.27 -1.68
N GLU A 357 178.78 78.19 -2.50
CA GLU A 357 179.60 79.10 -3.30
C GLU A 357 180.31 80.16 -2.43
N ARG A 358 179.66 80.70 -1.39
CA ARG A 358 180.33 81.55 -0.39
C ARG A 358 181.45 80.82 0.35
N GLN A 359 181.24 79.55 0.73
CA GLN A 359 182.27 78.73 1.36
C GLN A 359 183.42 78.39 0.40
N LYS A 360 183.13 78.14 -0.89
CA LYS A 360 184.18 77.97 -1.91
C LYS A 360 184.97 79.27 -2.11
N ALA A 361 184.30 80.41 -2.26
CA ALA A 361 184.96 81.72 -2.39
C ALA A 361 185.81 82.07 -1.17
N LEU A 362 185.37 81.74 0.05
CA LEU A 362 186.16 81.89 1.28
C LEU A 362 187.37 80.96 1.33
N ARG A 363 187.24 79.71 0.87
CA ARG A 363 188.37 78.77 0.76
C ARG A 363 189.38 79.21 -0.30
N GLU A 364 188.93 79.67 -1.47
CA GLU A 364 189.80 80.25 -2.49
C GLU A 364 190.49 81.53 -2.01
N LYS A 365 189.80 82.37 -1.23
CA LYS A 365 190.40 83.57 -0.64
C LYS A 365 191.49 83.21 0.37
N ARG A 366 191.22 82.26 1.27
CA ARG A 366 192.23 81.71 2.21
C ARG A 366 193.40 81.05 1.49
N GLN A 367 193.15 80.25 0.44
CA GLN A 367 194.22 79.66 -0.37
C GLN A 367 195.05 80.73 -1.10
N ARG A 368 194.44 81.82 -1.60
CA ARG A 368 195.18 82.96 -2.17
C ARG A 368 195.97 83.74 -1.13
N GLU A 369 195.48 83.84 0.11
CA GLU A 369 196.18 84.46 1.24
C GLU A 369 197.33 83.58 1.76
N GLU A 370 197.14 82.27 1.90
CA GLU A 370 198.20 81.28 2.19
C GLU A 370 199.25 81.23 1.09
N LEU A 371 198.85 81.28 -0.20
CA LEU A 371 199.79 81.38 -1.31
C LEU A 371 200.53 82.71 -1.29
N ARG A 372 199.89 83.84 -0.95
CA ARG A 372 200.58 85.13 -0.75
C ARG A 372 201.54 85.11 0.43
N GLN A 373 201.17 84.50 1.55
CA GLN A 373 202.05 84.36 2.71
C GLN A 373 203.24 83.45 2.39
N LYS A 374 203.01 82.29 1.75
CA LYS A 374 204.09 81.45 1.22
C LYS A 374 204.98 82.23 0.26
N PHE A 375 204.42 82.99 -0.68
CA PHE A 375 205.20 83.79 -1.64
C PHE A 375 205.99 84.92 -0.96
N LEU A 376 205.48 85.52 0.12
CA LEU A 376 206.21 86.52 0.92
C LEU A 376 207.33 85.89 1.75
N ILE A 377 207.10 84.72 2.35
CA ILE A 377 208.13 83.95 3.06
C ILE A 377 209.23 83.52 2.08
N ASP A 378 208.85 83.02 0.90
CA ASP A 378 209.77 82.66 -0.18
C ASP A 378 210.52 83.88 -0.72
N ALA A 379 209.86 85.04 -0.87
CA ALA A 379 210.50 86.26 -1.34
C ALA A 379 211.53 86.79 -0.33
N VAL A 380 211.23 86.75 0.99
CA VAL A 380 212.18 87.14 2.04
C VAL A 380 213.34 86.14 2.14
N ALA A 381 213.08 84.85 1.97
CA ALA A 381 214.14 83.83 1.88
C ALA A 381 215.04 84.03 0.65
N ARG A 382 214.46 84.32 -0.52
CA ARG A 382 215.18 84.64 -1.76
C ARG A 382 215.98 85.94 -1.64
N TYR A 383 215.45 86.97 -0.98
CA TYR A 383 216.19 88.22 -0.72
C TYR A 383 217.40 88.00 0.20
N LYS A 384 217.27 87.16 1.24
CA LYS A 384 218.40 86.76 2.09
C LYS A 384 219.44 85.90 1.35
N LYS A 385 219.02 85.07 0.39
CA LYS A 385 219.94 84.25 -0.44
C LYS A 385 220.66 85.11 -1.49
N MET A 386 219.95 85.99 -2.20
CA MET A 386 220.53 86.93 -3.17
C MET A 386 221.48 87.96 -2.53
N ALA A 387 221.33 88.28 -1.24
CA ALA A 387 222.28 89.14 -0.52
C ALA A 387 223.59 88.43 -0.12
N ALA A 388 223.61 87.09 -0.12
CA ALA A 388 224.78 86.28 0.22
C ALA A 388 225.47 85.69 -1.02
N GLU A 389 224.71 85.40 -2.07
CA GLU A 389 225.22 84.85 -3.32
C GLU A 389 225.65 85.98 -4.28
N LEU A 390 226.87 86.48 -4.01
CA LEU A 390 227.92 86.73 -5.02
C LEU A 390 227.62 87.87 -6.04
N GLN A 391 228.40 88.95 -6.15
CA GLN A 391 229.83 89.17 -5.86
C GLN A 391 230.82 88.27 -6.64
N VAL A 392 230.32 87.34 -7.47
CA VAL A 392 231.07 86.55 -8.47
C VAL A 392 230.14 86.30 -9.66
N ALA A 393 230.60 86.67 -10.88
CA ALA A 393 229.91 86.53 -12.18
C ALA A 393 228.49 87.15 -12.25
N ARG A 394 228.24 88.31 -12.87
CA ARG A 394 228.92 88.97 -14.00
C ARG A 394 229.12 88.06 -15.22
N THR A 395 228.04 87.59 -15.84
CA THR A 395 227.95 87.51 -17.32
C THR A 395 226.53 87.41 -17.86
N ALA A 396 226.27 88.29 -18.84
CA ALA A 396 225.41 88.13 -20.01
C ALA A 396 223.88 88.36 -19.91
N PRO A 397 223.25 88.91 -20.98
CA PRO A 397 221.98 89.64 -20.83
C PRO A 397 220.87 89.30 -21.86
N SER A 398 219.70 89.88 -21.61
CA SER A 398 218.73 90.37 -22.62
C SER A 398 217.92 89.38 -23.48
N ALA A 399 216.86 89.94 -24.08
CA ALA A 399 216.07 89.46 -25.23
C ALA A 399 214.72 88.74 -24.89
N PRO A 400 213.68 88.85 -25.76
CA PRO A 400 212.45 89.54 -25.32
C PRO A 400 211.11 88.97 -25.87
N ARG A 401 210.01 89.69 -25.59
CA ARG A 401 208.80 89.86 -26.45
C ARG A 401 207.89 88.65 -26.76
N ALA A 402 206.73 89.04 -27.32
CA ALA A 402 205.66 88.28 -28.00
C ALA A 402 204.53 87.77 -27.07
N SER A 403 203.24 88.14 -27.19
CA SER A 403 202.32 88.43 -28.33
C SER A 403 201.44 87.24 -28.68
N SER A 404 200.10 87.46 -28.72
CA SER A 404 199.06 86.86 -29.61
C SER A 404 198.99 85.30 -29.75
N ALA A 405 197.86 84.64 -29.96
CA ALA A 405 196.59 85.00 -30.59
C ALA A 405 195.48 84.00 -30.11
N LEU A 406 194.17 84.27 -30.23
CA LEU A 406 193.21 83.77 -31.27
C LEU A 406 193.28 82.24 -31.58
N PRO A 407 192.19 81.55 -32.00
CA PRO A 407 191.00 82.11 -32.69
C PRO A 407 189.61 81.48 -32.33
N THR A 408 188.56 81.93 -33.04
CA THR A 408 187.34 81.22 -33.58
C THR A 408 186.68 80.03 -32.81
N ARG A 409 185.40 79.67 -32.92
CA ARG A 409 184.21 79.91 -33.79
C ARG A 409 182.95 79.52 -32.93
N ARG A 410 181.67 79.56 -33.32
CA ARG A 410 180.95 79.82 -34.59
C ARG A 410 179.54 80.43 -34.28
N THR A 411 178.87 80.86 -35.36
CA THR A 411 177.43 81.06 -35.62
C THR A 411 176.46 79.98 -35.11
N LEU A 412 175.10 80.08 -35.11
CA LEU A 412 174.05 80.97 -35.67
C LEU A 412 172.79 80.72 -34.73
N VAL A 413 171.90 81.65 -34.30
CA VAL A 413 170.78 82.31 -35.03
C VAL A 413 169.77 81.28 -35.63
N PRO A 414 168.41 81.46 -35.59
CA PRO A 414 167.56 82.49 -34.92
C PRO A 414 166.22 81.98 -34.26
N SER A 415 165.40 82.95 -33.78
CA SER A 415 163.92 83.02 -33.97
C SER A 415 163.01 82.02 -33.21
N LYS A 416 161.88 82.40 -32.58
CA LYS A 416 161.10 83.66 -32.38
C LYS A 416 160.19 83.39 -31.14
N SER A 417 160.16 84.22 -30.08
CA SER A 417 159.25 85.38 -29.82
C SER A 417 157.74 85.07 -29.84
N PRO A 418 156.88 85.78 -29.07
CA PRO A 418 157.10 86.54 -27.81
C PRO A 418 155.95 86.40 -26.75
N THR A 419 156.10 87.08 -25.59
CA THR A 419 155.04 87.70 -24.72
C THR A 419 153.79 86.89 -24.26
N ALA A 420 153.32 86.99 -23.01
CA ALA A 420 153.83 87.68 -21.82
C ALA A 420 153.26 87.02 -20.54
N THR A 421 154.16 86.75 -19.58
CA THR A 421 153.95 86.62 -18.11
C THR A 421 152.55 86.27 -17.58
N PRO A 422 152.31 85.00 -17.18
CA PRO A 422 151.40 84.68 -16.08
C PRO A 422 151.94 85.12 -14.71
#